data_AF-A0A350BRK1-F1
#
_entry.id   AF-A0A350BRK1-F1
#
_cell.length_a   1.000
_cell.length_b   1.000
_cell.length_c   1.000
_cell.angle_alpha   90.00
_cell.angle_beta   90.00
_cell.angle_gamma   90.00
#
_symmetry.space_group_name_H-M   'P 1'
#
loop_
_entity.id
_entity.type
_entity.pdbx_description
1 polymer ?
#
loop_
_entity_poly.entity_id
_entity_poly.type
_entity_poly.pdbx_seq_one_letter_code
_entity_poly.pdbx_strand_id
1 'polypeptide(L)' 'MLQKELTHPIFKIVSEESQKLGFETFVVGGYVRDIYLNRASKDVDFVTVGSG' A
#
# COMPACT_ATOMS: atom_id res chain seq x y z
N MET A 1 -3.34 -8.77 10.88
CA MET A 1 -2.15 -9.52 10.38
C MET A 1 -1.33 -8.62 9.46
N LEU A 2 -1.90 -8.08 8.37
CA LEU A 2 -1.22 -7.16 7.44
C LEU A 2 -0.76 -5.81 8.02
N GLN A 3 -1.49 -5.21 8.96
CA GLN A 3 -1.13 -3.88 9.51
C GLN A 3 0.26 -3.84 10.16
N LYS A 4 0.79 -4.99 10.63
CA LYS A 4 2.13 -5.07 11.22
C LYS A 4 3.25 -4.96 10.18
N GLU A 5 2.95 -5.20 8.90
CA GLU A 5 3.89 -5.14 7.78
C GLU A 5 3.87 -3.78 7.07
N LEU A 6 2.93 -2.90 7.43
CA LEU A 6 2.78 -1.55 6.86
C LEU A 6 3.37 -0.48 7.80
N THR A 7 4.60 -0.69 8.26
CA THR A 7 5.27 0.19 9.25
C THR A 7 6.06 1.31 8.63
N HIS A 8 6.44 1.20 7.35
CA HIS A 8 7.18 2.24 6.66
C HIS A 8 6.33 3.53 6.54
N PRO A 9 6.88 4.73 6.81
CA PRO A 9 6.13 5.99 6.80
C PRO A 9 5.37 6.26 5.49
N ILE A 10 5.83 5.70 4.36
CA ILE A 10 5.19 5.85 3.05
C ILE A 10 3.71 5.46 3.07
N PHE A 11 3.32 4.41 3.80
CA PHE A 11 1.92 3.96 3.85
C PHE A 11 1.01 5.00 4.50
N LYS A 12 1.51 5.63 5.57
CA LYS A 12 0.78 6.71 6.25
C LYS A 12 0.67 7.94 5.35
N ILE A 13 1.77 8.36 4.73
CA ILE A 13 1.80 9.51 3.83
C ILE A 13 0.83 9.30 2.67
N VAL A 14 0.91 8.16 1.98
CA VAL A 14 0.01 7.86 0.85
C VAL A 14 -1.45 7.80 1.29
N SER A 15 -1.73 7.20 2.46
CA SER A 15 -3.09 7.17 3.01
C SER A 15 -3.64 8.57 3.29
N GLU A 16 -2.84 9.45 3.88
CA GLU A 16 -3.23 10.83 4.18
C GLU A 16 -3.48 11.65 2.90
N GLU A 17 -2.58 11.55 1.91
CA GLU A 17 -2.76 12.26 0.64
C GLU A 17 -3.94 11.71 -0.17
N SER A 18 -4.16 10.39 -0.16
CA SER A 18 -5.31 9.78 -0.81
C SER A 18 -6.63 10.26 -0.21
N GLN A 19 -6.69 10.36 1.13
CA GLN A 19 -7.87 10.90 1.82
C GLN A 19 -8.12 12.37 1.48
N LYS A 20 -7.07 13.21 1.40
CA LYS A 20 -7.19 14.62 1.00
C LYS A 20 -7.70 14.78 -0.42
N LEU A 21 -7.22 13.93 -1.32
CA LEU A 21 -7.59 13.95 -2.74
C LEU A 21 -8.91 13.23 -3.03
N GLY A 22 -9.46 12.49 -2.07
CA GLY A 22 -10.70 11.73 -2.23
C GLY A 22 -10.53 10.44 -3.04
N PHE A 23 -9.31 9.90 -3.14
CA PHE A 23 -9.03 8.63 -3.80
C PHE A 23 -9.08 7.47 -2.81
N GLU A 24 -9.74 6.38 -3.23
CA GLU A 24 -9.60 5.09 -2.57
C GLU A 24 -8.32 4.42 -3.09
N THR A 25 -7.38 4.10 -2.19
CA THR A 25 -6.02 3.67 -2.54
C THR A 25 -5.65 2.37 -1.86
N PHE A 26 -5.01 1.47 -2.60
CA PHE A 26 -4.65 0.12 -2.16
C PHE A 26 -3.20 -0.20 -2.45
N VAL A 27 -2.58 -0.94 -1.54
CA VAL A 27 -1.31 -1.64 -1.81
C VAL A 27 -1.65 -2.94 -2.54
N VAL A 28 -1.00 -3.20 -3.67
CA VAL A 28 -1.27 -4.38 -4.51
C VAL A 28 0.02 -5.09 -4.91
N GLY A 29 -0.10 -6.12 -5.74
CA GLY A 29 1.05 -6.70 -6.44
C GLY A 29 1.95 -7.58 -5.56
N GLY A 30 3.24 -7.57 -5.91
CA GLY A 30 4.25 -8.46 -5.33
C GLY A 30 4.43 -8.25 -3.83
N TYR A 31 4.33 -7.00 -3.36
CA TYR A 31 4.42 -6.65 -1.95
C TYR A 31 3.40 -7.42 -1.09
N VAL A 32 2.13 -7.43 -1.51
CA VAL A 32 1.06 -8.14 -0.78
C VAL A 32 1.29 -9.65 -0.80
N ARG A 33 1.60 -10.22 -1.98
CA ARG A 33 1.89 -11.65 -2.10
C ARG A 33 3.04 -12.07 -1.18
N ASP A 34 4.11 -11.30 -1.16
CA ASP A 34 5.33 -11.65 -0.45
C ASP A 34 5.13 -11.56 1.08
N ILE A 35 4.30 -10.64 1.58
CA ILE A 35 3.82 -10.64 2.98
C ILE A 35 3.15 -11.98 3.33
N TYR A 36 2.20 -12.45 2.51
CA TYR A 36 1.51 -13.72 2.76
C TYR A 36 2.43 -14.94 2.67
N LEU A 37 3.50 -14.86 1.87
CA LEU A 37 4.52 -15.90 1.74
C LEU A 37 5.66 -15.79 2.76
N ASN A 38 5.60 -14.82 3.69
CA ASN A 38 6.68 -14.50 4.63
C ASN A 38 8.04 -14.25 3.95
N ARG A 39 8.04 -13.52 2.83
CA ARG A 39 9.21 -13.11 2.07
C ARG A 39 9.44 -11.62 2.22
N ALA A 40 10.70 -11.21 2.29
CA ALA A 40 11.05 -9.79 2.25
C ALA A 40 10.72 -9.21 0.87
N SER A 41 10.09 -8.03 0.83
CA SER A 41 9.87 -7.24 -0.38
C SER A 41 10.26 -5.79 -0.13
N LYS A 42 10.86 -5.16 -1.14
CA LYS A 42 11.29 -3.75 -1.08
C LYS A 42 10.46 -2.85 -2.00
N ASP A 43 9.84 -3.43 -3.01
CA ASP A 43 9.08 -2.71 -4.02
C ASP A 43 7.60 -2.74 -3.65
N VAL A 44 6.95 -1.56 -3.70
CA VAL A 44 5.54 -1.38 -3.33
C VAL A 44 4.79 -0.74 -4.48
N ASP A 45 3.69 -1.38 -4.87
CA ASP A 45 2.78 -0.86 -5.90
C ASP A 45 1.50 -0.35 -5.23
N PHE A 46 1.10 0.87 -5.60
CA PHE A 46 -0.19 1.46 -5.20
C PHE A 46 -1.12 1.57 -6.39
N VAL A 47 -2.40 1.25 -6.18
CA VAL A 47 -3.48 1.48 -7.15
C VAL A 47 -4.53 2.36 -6.50
N THR A 48 -5.04 3.33 -7.27
CA THR A 48 -6.14 4.20 -6.85
C THR A 48 -7.39 3.93 -7.68
N VAL A 49 -8.56 4.10 -7.07
CA VAL A 49 -9.85 4.09 -7.79
C VAL A 49 -10.14 5.52 -8.24
N GLY A 50 -10.09 5.74 -9.55
CA GLY A 50 -10.32 7.04 -10.16
C GLY A 50 -10.20 6.98 -11.69
N SER A 51 -10.30 8.14 -12.34
CA SER A 51 -9.96 8.25 -13.76
C SER A 51 -8.46 8.46 -13.89
N GLY A 52 -7.77 7.49 -14.48
CA GLY A 52 -6.38 7.62 -14.93
C GLY A 52 -6.25 8.42 -16.21
#